data_AF-A0AB40C7D6-F1
#
_entry.id   AF-A0AB40C7D6-F1
#
_cell.length_a   1.000
_cell.length_b   1.000
_cell.length_c   1.000
_cell.angle_alpha   90.00
_cell.angle_beta   90.00
_cell.angle_gamma   90.00
#
_symmetry.space_group_name_H-M   'P 1'
#
loop_
_entity.id
_entity.type
_entity.pdbx_description
1 polymer ?
#
loop_
_entity_poly.entity_id
_entity_poly.type
_entity_poly.pdbx_seq_one_letter_code
_entity_poly.pdbx_strand_id
1 'polypeptide(L)'
;MDVVGNIHDGGTSPDQQGVGLGLIDRMERLEFVFILFFMKKVLGITNVLSQALQEKNQNIVNALDMVESVKCKLQSLRDDGWDELLANVSEFCVKSDIEMPNNMKDTMLVRGRPRHEKQTTTYLHYYRVDAFYSVLDMIMQYMNSHFSESTIELLSCISCLDPK
;
A
#
# COMPACT_ATOMS: atom_id res chain seq x y z
N MET A 1 31.82 -26.03 -42.26
CA MET A 1 31.23 -27.24 -41.69
C MET A 1 32.30 -27.96 -40.90
N ASP A 2 32.17 -28.30 -39.63
CA ASP A 2 31.28 -27.95 -38.52
C ASP A 2 32.02 -28.54 -37.31
N VAL A 3 31.92 -27.90 -36.14
CA VAL A 3 31.63 -28.54 -34.85
C VAL A 3 31.50 -27.40 -33.86
N VAL A 4 30.26 -26.93 -33.69
CA VAL A 4 29.85 -26.16 -32.52
C VAL A 4 29.82 -27.14 -31.36
N GLY A 5 30.92 -27.21 -30.63
CA GLY A 5 30.95 -27.75 -29.28
C GLY A 5 31.10 -26.58 -28.32
N ASN A 6 30.00 -26.08 -27.76
CA ASN A 6 30.06 -25.33 -26.52
C ASN A 6 28.73 -25.41 -25.76
N ILE A 7 28.75 -26.32 -24.77
CA ILE A 7 28.21 -26.15 -23.42
C ILE A 7 26.82 -25.50 -23.35
N HIS A 8 25.79 -26.33 -23.53
CA HIS A 8 24.50 -26.10 -22.89
C HIS A 8 24.42 -27.02 -21.67
N ASP A 9 24.91 -26.54 -20.53
CA ASP A 9 24.44 -27.05 -19.24
C ASP A 9 24.51 -25.93 -18.20
N GLY A 10 23.42 -25.19 -18.13
CA GLY A 10 23.12 -24.25 -17.06
C GLY A 10 21.73 -24.60 -16.55
N GLY A 11 21.65 -25.71 -15.82
CA GLY A 11 20.43 -26.25 -15.24
C GLY A 11 19.62 -25.19 -14.50
N THR A 12 18.52 -24.75 -15.11
CA THR A 12 17.43 -24.10 -14.40
C THR A 12 16.42 -25.17 -14.07
N SER A 13 16.23 -25.44 -12.77
CA SER A 13 15.28 -26.44 -12.30
C SER A 13 13.85 -26.09 -12.77
N PRO A 14 13.06 -27.07 -13.28
CA PRO A 14 11.67 -26.85 -13.70
C PRO A 14 10.79 -26.27 -12.57
N ASP A 15 11.16 -26.49 -11.31
CA ASP A 15 10.44 -25.96 -10.15
C ASP A 15 10.56 -24.43 -10.02
N GLN A 16 11.70 -23.84 -10.41
CA GLN A 16 11.87 -22.38 -10.37
C GLN A 16 11.10 -21.68 -11.49
N GLN A 17 10.92 -22.35 -12.62
CA GLN A 17 10.16 -21.84 -13.77
C GLN A 17 8.66 -21.82 -13.46
N GLY A 18 8.13 -22.87 -12.80
CA GLY A 18 6.74 -22.92 -12.34
C GLY A 18 6.41 -21.89 -11.25
N VAL A 19 7.34 -21.65 -10.32
CA VAL A 19 7.18 -20.62 -9.26
C VAL A 19 7.24 -19.21 -9.86
N GLY A 20 8.16 -18.95 -10.79
CA GLY A 20 8.27 -17.67 -11.49
C GLY A 20 7.03 -17.33 -12.32
N LEU A 21 6.50 -18.29 -13.08
CA LEU A 21 5.27 -18.12 -13.85
C LEU A 21 4.05 -17.87 -12.94
N GLY A 22 3.96 -18.58 -11.81
CA GLY A 22 2.89 -18.37 -10.83
C GLY A 22 2.97 -17.04 -10.08
N LEU A 23 4.17 -16.46 -9.92
CA LEU A 23 4.37 -15.11 -9.38
C LEU A 23 3.94 -14.05 -10.40
N ILE A 24 4.32 -14.21 -11.66
CA ILE A 24 3.91 -13.31 -12.75
C ILE A 24 2.38 -13.29 -12.88
N ASP A 25 1.72 -14.46 -12.88
CA ASP A 25 0.25 -14.58 -12.90
C ASP A 25 -0.45 -13.90 -11.71
N ARG A 26 0.23 -13.77 -10.56
CA ARG A 26 -0.31 -13.03 -9.40
C ARG A 26 -0.08 -11.52 -9.53
N MET A 27 1.02 -11.11 -10.15
CA MET A 27 1.35 -9.70 -10.37
C MET A 27 0.49 -9.07 -11.47
N GLU A 28 -0.03 -9.89 -12.38
CA GLU A 28 -0.95 -9.50 -13.46
C GLU A 28 -2.43 -9.47 -13.02
N ARG A 29 -2.71 -9.43 -11.70
CA ARG A 29 -4.07 -9.33 -11.16
C ARG A 29 -4.38 -7.92 -10.74
N LEU A 30 -5.62 -7.49 -10.98
CA LEU A 30 -6.15 -6.22 -10.49
C LEU A 30 -5.90 -6.01 -8.99
N GLU A 31 -6.11 -7.05 -8.18
CA GLU A 31 -5.89 -6.99 -6.73
C GLU A 31 -4.45 -6.56 -6.39
N PHE A 32 -3.47 -7.14 -7.07
CA PHE A 32 -2.05 -6.81 -6.86
C PHE A 32 -1.74 -5.38 -7.31
N VAL A 33 -2.20 -4.99 -8.51
CA VAL A 33 -1.99 -3.63 -9.03
C VAL A 33 -2.62 -2.59 -8.10
N PHE A 34 -3.84 -2.83 -7.64
CA PHE A 34 -4.53 -1.95 -6.71
C PHE A 34 -3.74 -1.79 -5.41
N ILE A 35 -3.34 -2.89 -4.78
CA ILE A 35 -2.54 -2.87 -3.54
C ILE A 35 -1.22 -2.13 -3.77
N LEU A 36 -0.53 -2.38 -4.90
CA LEU A 36 0.74 -1.74 -5.22
C LEU A 36 0.61 -0.21 -5.31
N PHE A 37 -0.35 0.29 -6.08
CA PHE A 37 -0.57 1.73 -6.24
C PHE A 37 -1.03 2.39 -4.94
N PHE A 38 -1.92 1.71 -4.21
CA PHE A 38 -2.43 2.21 -2.94
C PHE A 38 -1.33 2.29 -1.88
N MET A 39 -0.57 1.20 -1.69
CA MET A 39 0.55 1.17 -0.75
C MET A 39 1.65 2.15 -1.14
N LYS A 40 1.90 2.37 -2.44
CA LYS A 40 2.83 3.41 -2.90
C LYS A 40 2.41 4.81 -2.43
N LYS A 41 1.11 5.16 -2.51
CA LYS A 41 0.59 6.45 -2.02
C LYS A 41 0.72 6.54 -0.49
N VAL A 42 0.28 5.53 0.24
CA VAL A 42 0.33 5.49 1.71
C VAL A 42 1.78 5.59 2.20
N LEU A 43 2.67 4.73 1.70
CA LEU A 43 4.09 4.74 2.06
C LEU A 43 4.76 6.05 1.64
N GLY A 44 4.40 6.63 0.49
CA GLY A 44 4.91 7.94 0.08
C GLY A 44 4.59 9.04 1.08
N ILE A 45 3.36 9.05 1.63
CA ILE A 45 2.94 10.01 2.64
C ILE A 45 3.67 9.77 3.98
N THR A 46 3.72 8.52 4.45
CA THR A 46 4.30 8.20 5.76
C THR A 46 5.83 8.16 5.77
N ASN A 47 6.47 8.00 4.61
CA ASN A 47 7.93 7.96 4.47
C ASN A 47 8.59 9.28 4.93
N VAL A 48 7.93 10.43 4.72
CA VAL A 48 8.46 11.72 5.20
C VAL A 48 8.63 11.71 6.71
N LEU A 49 7.61 11.24 7.44
CA LEU A 49 7.69 11.10 8.89
C LEU A 49 8.69 10.01 9.30
N SER A 50 8.78 8.91 8.56
CA SER A 50 9.74 7.83 8.83
C SER A 50 11.19 8.30 8.71
N GLN A 51 11.51 9.06 7.66
CA GLN A 51 12.85 9.65 7.45
C GLN A 51 13.16 10.64 8.57
N ALA A 52 12.20 11.50 8.90
CA ALA A 52 12.33 12.43 9.98
C ALA A 52 12.66 11.73 11.31
N LEU A 53 11.85 10.77 11.73
CA LEU A 53 12.06 10.06 13.00
C LEU A 53 13.38 9.25 13.06
N GLN A 54 14.00 8.97 11.92
CA GLN A 54 15.28 8.25 11.85
C GLN A 54 16.51 9.17 11.83
N GLU A 55 16.34 10.48 11.65
CA GLU A 55 17.44 11.44 11.67
C GLU A 55 17.97 11.67 13.09
N LYS A 56 19.30 11.70 13.24
CA LYS A 56 19.98 11.77 14.56
C LYS A 56 19.80 13.11 15.29
N ASN A 57 19.47 14.19 14.57
CA ASN A 57 19.49 15.57 15.08
C ASN A 57 18.12 16.26 14.91
N GLN A 58 17.03 15.52 15.07
CA GLN A 58 15.71 16.11 14.90
C GLN A 58 15.30 16.99 16.07
N ASN A 59 14.77 18.17 15.73
CA ASN A 59 14.01 18.98 16.65
C ASN A 59 12.64 18.34 16.85
N ILE A 60 12.29 17.98 18.09
CA ILE A 60 11.02 17.34 18.42
C ILE A 60 9.82 18.14 17.91
N VAL A 61 9.91 19.47 17.93
CA VAL A 61 8.83 20.37 17.50
C VAL A 61 8.57 20.19 16.01
N ASN A 62 9.63 20.10 15.20
CA ASN A 62 9.50 19.83 13.77
C ASN A 62 8.86 18.44 13.53
N ALA A 63 9.18 17.44 14.35
CA ALA A 63 8.59 16.11 14.25
C ALA A 63 7.08 16.12 14.54
N LEU A 64 6.63 16.94 15.50
CA LEU A 64 5.21 17.11 15.79
C LEU A 64 4.45 17.74 14.62
N ASP A 65 4.99 18.81 14.03
CA ASP A 65 4.41 19.44 12.84
C ASP A 65 4.32 18.45 11.66
N MET A 66 5.33 17.57 11.53
CA MET A 66 5.33 16.51 10.51
C MET A 66 4.27 15.45 10.75
N VAL A 67 4.02 15.07 12.01
CA VAL A 67 2.93 14.14 12.36
C VAL A 67 1.58 14.72 11.95
N GLU A 68 1.32 16.00 12.26
CA GLU A 68 0.08 16.66 11.87
C GLU A 68 -0.05 16.76 10.34
N SER A 69 1.03 17.13 9.64
CA SER A 69 1.04 17.16 8.17
C SER A 69 0.73 15.80 7.55
N VAL A 70 1.27 14.71 8.09
CA VAL A 70 0.98 13.34 7.62
C VAL A 70 -0.47 12.94 7.90
N LYS A 71 -1.02 13.28 9.08
CA LYS A 71 -2.44 13.10 9.40
C LYS A 71 -3.34 13.79 8.39
N CYS A 72 -3.09 15.07 8.10
CA CYS A 72 -3.85 15.82 7.11
C CYS A 72 -3.77 15.19 5.71
N LYS A 73 -2.57 14.79 5.25
CA LYS A 73 -2.41 14.17 3.94
C LYS A 73 -3.12 12.82 3.81
N LEU A 74 -3.11 12.01 4.86
CA LEU A 74 -3.86 10.74 4.88
C LEU A 74 -5.38 10.97 4.87
N GLN A 75 -5.86 12.00 5.59
CA GLN A 75 -7.26 12.42 5.53
C GLN A 75 -7.65 12.88 4.12
N SER A 76 -6.84 13.74 3.47
CA SER A 76 -7.11 14.17 2.09
C SER A 76 -7.08 13.01 1.10
N LEU A 77 -6.13 12.08 1.25
CA LEU A 77 -6.11 10.86 0.44
C LEU A 77 -7.41 10.06 0.63
N ARG A 78 -7.89 9.94 1.87
CA ARG A 78 -9.12 9.22 2.19
C ARG A 78 -10.36 9.88 1.56
N ASP A 79 -10.49 11.19 1.70
CA ASP A 79 -11.72 11.90 1.32
C ASP A 79 -11.82 12.09 -0.20
N ASP A 80 -10.70 12.46 -0.84
CA ASP A 80 -10.68 12.89 -2.24
C ASP A 80 -9.83 12.00 -3.17
N GLY A 81 -8.98 11.14 -2.59
CA GLY A 81 -7.96 10.41 -3.36
C GLY A 81 -8.42 9.12 -4.05
N TRP A 82 -9.67 8.69 -3.81
CA TRP A 82 -10.20 7.46 -4.40
C TRP A 82 -10.23 7.49 -5.93
N ASP A 83 -10.78 8.56 -6.52
CA ASP A 83 -10.97 8.64 -7.96
C ASP A 83 -9.63 8.74 -8.71
N GLU A 84 -8.66 9.49 -8.16
CA GLU A 84 -7.31 9.57 -8.71
C GLU A 84 -6.59 8.21 -8.65
N LEU A 85 -6.70 7.49 -7.52
CA LEU A 85 -6.11 6.16 -7.38
C LEU A 85 -6.71 5.19 -8.39
N LEU A 86 -8.05 5.16 -8.51
CA LEU A 86 -8.74 4.26 -9.42
C LEU A 86 -8.40 4.57 -10.89
N ALA A 87 -8.29 5.85 -11.26
CA ALA A 87 -7.88 6.25 -12.60
C ALA A 87 -6.46 5.74 -12.93
N ASN A 88 -5.50 5.92 -12.02
CA ASN A 88 -4.13 5.45 -12.18
C ASN A 88 -4.05 3.91 -12.31
N VAL A 89 -4.80 3.18 -11.48
CA VAL A 89 -4.89 1.71 -11.54
C VAL A 89 -5.49 1.26 -12.87
N SER A 90 -6.57 1.90 -13.30
CA SER A 90 -7.26 1.57 -14.56
C SER A 90 -6.35 1.82 -15.76
N GLU A 91 -5.65 2.96 -15.81
CA GLU A 91 -4.68 3.28 -16.86
C GLU A 91 -3.56 2.25 -16.92
N PHE A 92 -3.03 1.85 -15.76
CA PHE A 92 -1.98 0.83 -15.69
C PHE A 92 -2.46 -0.54 -16.17
N CYS A 93 -3.66 -0.96 -15.76
CA CYS A 93 -4.24 -2.24 -16.16
C CYS A 93 -4.47 -2.30 -17.68
N VAL A 94 -5.03 -1.24 -18.29
CA VAL A 94 -5.20 -1.14 -19.75
C VAL A 94 -3.85 -1.23 -20.47
N LYS A 95 -2.82 -0.53 -19.96
CA LYS A 95 -1.48 -0.54 -20.55
C LYS A 95 -0.79 -1.91 -20.45
N SER A 96 -1.11 -2.68 -19.42
CA SER A 96 -0.45 -3.95 -19.11
C SER A 96 -1.27 -5.16 -19.54
N ASP A 97 -2.38 -4.96 -20.27
CA ASP A 97 -3.32 -6.00 -20.70
C ASP A 97 -3.88 -6.85 -19.53
N ILE A 98 -4.09 -6.20 -18.37
CA ILE A 98 -4.62 -6.84 -17.16
C ILE A 98 -6.15 -6.73 -17.18
N GLU A 99 -6.82 -7.88 -17.03
CA GLU A 99 -8.28 -7.97 -17.03
C GLU A 99 -8.89 -7.13 -15.89
N MET A 100 -9.70 -6.16 -16.30
CA MET A 100 -10.51 -5.32 -15.42
C MET A 100 -11.98 -5.77 -15.53
N PRO A 101 -12.74 -5.81 -14.41
CA PRO A 101 -14.16 -6.07 -14.50
C PRO A 101 -14.83 -4.97 -15.32
N ASN A 102 -15.61 -5.37 -16.34
CA ASN A 102 -16.33 -4.46 -17.23
C ASN A 102 -17.27 -3.51 -16.45
N ASN A 103 -17.78 -3.96 -15.30
CA ASN A 103 -18.62 -3.17 -14.43
C ASN A 103 -18.21 -3.37 -12.97
N MET A 104 -17.84 -2.28 -12.30
CA MET A 104 -17.46 -2.29 -10.88
C MET A 104 -18.61 -2.68 -9.93
N LYS A 105 -19.86 -2.71 -10.43
CA LYS A 105 -21.02 -3.21 -9.68
C LYS A 105 -21.19 -4.73 -9.79
N ASP A 106 -20.38 -5.42 -10.60
CA ASP A 106 -20.41 -6.86 -10.70
C ASP A 106 -19.94 -7.51 -9.38
N THR A 107 -20.46 -8.69 -9.10
CA THR A 107 -20.19 -9.42 -7.86
C THR A 107 -18.93 -10.26 -7.98
N MET A 108 -18.08 -10.18 -6.96
CA MET A 108 -16.93 -11.03 -6.76
C MET A 108 -17.12 -11.92 -5.54
N LEU A 109 -16.50 -13.10 -5.57
CA LEU A 109 -16.40 -13.97 -4.42
C LEU A 109 -15.28 -13.46 -3.50
N VAL A 110 -15.61 -13.10 -2.27
CA VAL A 110 -14.60 -12.73 -1.27
C VAL A 110 -13.86 -14.00 -0.85
N ARG A 111 -12.62 -14.18 -1.31
CA ARG A 111 -11.73 -15.25 -0.81
C ARG A 111 -11.14 -14.83 0.54
N GLY A 112 -11.20 -15.72 1.54
CA GLY A 112 -10.48 -15.55 2.81
C GLY A 112 -11.34 -15.35 4.07
N ARG A 113 -12.67 -15.26 3.96
CA ARG A 113 -13.56 -15.25 5.15
C ARG A 113 -13.96 -16.67 5.58
N PRO A 114 -14.18 -16.93 6.89
CA PRO A 114 -14.59 -18.25 7.38
C PRO A 114 -15.85 -18.78 6.68
N ARG A 115 -15.92 -20.11 6.53
CA ARG A 115 -16.82 -20.93 5.70
C ARG A 115 -18.32 -20.90 6.09
N HIS A 116 -18.88 -19.76 6.46
CA HIS A 116 -20.32 -19.58 6.57
C HIS A 116 -20.77 -18.60 5.48
N GLU A 117 -21.38 -19.18 4.44
CA GLU A 117 -21.92 -18.55 3.23
C GLU A 117 -20.88 -17.92 2.27
N LYS A 118 -21.09 -18.16 0.97
CA LYS A 118 -20.34 -17.48 -0.10
C LYS A 118 -20.74 -16.01 -0.08
N GLN A 119 -20.08 -15.19 0.74
CA GLN A 119 -20.29 -13.75 0.74
C GLN A 119 -19.84 -13.21 -0.61
N THR A 120 -20.81 -12.71 -1.37
CA THR A 120 -20.58 -11.96 -2.60
C THR A 120 -20.62 -10.49 -2.27
N THR A 121 -19.67 -9.73 -2.79
CA THR A 121 -19.63 -8.27 -2.69
C THR A 121 -19.37 -7.69 -4.07
N THR A 122 -19.65 -6.42 -4.28
CA THR A 122 -19.28 -5.77 -5.54
C THR A 122 -17.80 -5.42 -5.55
N TYR A 123 -17.17 -5.40 -6.73
CA TYR A 123 -15.78 -4.95 -6.86
C TYR A 123 -15.58 -3.55 -6.28
N LEU A 124 -16.53 -2.64 -6.54
CA LEU A 124 -16.49 -1.28 -5.99
C LEU A 124 -16.47 -1.28 -4.46
N HIS A 125 -17.36 -2.05 -3.83
CA HIS A 125 -17.44 -2.10 -2.37
C HIS A 125 -16.17 -2.70 -1.77
N TYR A 126 -15.69 -3.80 -2.34
CA TYR A 126 -14.46 -4.44 -1.88
C TYR A 126 -13.26 -3.48 -1.91
N TYR A 127 -12.98 -2.90 -3.07
CA TYR A 127 -11.79 -2.04 -3.20
C TYR A 127 -11.93 -0.70 -2.48
N ARG A 128 -13.11 -0.07 -2.51
CA ARG A 128 -13.30 1.26 -1.90
C ARG A 128 -13.52 1.18 -0.39
N VAL A 129 -14.35 0.27 0.07
CA VAL A 129 -14.76 0.20 1.48
C VAL A 129 -13.88 -0.77 2.25
N ASP A 130 -13.85 -2.03 1.83
CA ASP A 130 -13.13 -3.08 2.58
C ASP A 130 -11.60 -2.92 2.52
N ALA A 131 -11.07 -2.34 1.44
CA ALA A 131 -9.64 -2.08 1.30
C ALA A 131 -9.26 -0.61 1.55
N PHE A 132 -9.66 0.31 0.68
CA PHE A 132 -9.17 1.70 0.71
C PHE A 132 -9.52 2.45 2.00
N TYR A 133 -10.81 2.55 2.35
CA TYR A 133 -11.22 3.22 3.59
C TYR A 133 -10.74 2.48 4.82
N SER A 134 -10.89 1.15 4.87
CA SER A 134 -10.51 0.36 6.04
C SER A 134 -9.03 0.50 6.39
N VAL A 135 -8.13 0.47 5.41
CA VAL A 135 -6.68 0.63 5.66
C VAL A 135 -6.34 2.05 6.07
N LEU A 136 -6.89 3.08 5.41
CA LEU A 136 -6.62 4.48 5.78
C LEU A 136 -7.14 4.80 7.17
N ASP A 137 -8.36 4.37 7.49
CA ASP A 137 -8.97 4.54 8.81
C ASP A 137 -8.13 3.87 9.89
N MET A 138 -7.64 2.65 9.63
CA MET A 138 -6.77 1.94 10.56
C MET A 138 -5.45 2.68 10.81
N ILE A 139 -4.78 3.17 9.75
CA ILE A 139 -3.52 3.90 9.88
C ILE A 139 -3.72 5.21 10.64
N MET A 140 -4.78 5.95 10.32
CA MET A 140 -5.10 7.21 10.98
C MET A 140 -5.45 7.00 12.46
N GLN A 141 -6.24 5.97 12.79
CA GLN A 141 -6.51 5.59 14.18
C GLN A 141 -5.22 5.24 14.92
N TYR A 142 -4.34 4.47 14.30
CA TYR A 142 -3.05 4.12 14.87
C TYR A 142 -2.22 5.37 15.18
N MET A 143 -2.07 6.28 14.20
CA MET A 143 -1.35 7.53 14.40
C MET A 143 -1.97 8.43 15.49
N ASN A 144 -3.30 8.50 15.57
CA ASN A 144 -3.97 9.28 16.60
C ASN A 144 -3.79 8.70 18.00
N SER A 145 -3.76 7.37 18.13
CA SER A 145 -3.49 6.71 19.40
C SER A 145 -2.03 6.85 19.84
N HIS A 146 -1.08 6.77 18.89
CA HIS A 146 0.35 6.82 19.19
C HIS A 146 0.84 8.25 19.45
N PHE A 147 0.34 9.21 18.67
CA PHE A 147 0.62 10.64 18.84
C PHE A 147 -0.63 11.35 19.36
N SER A 148 -1.05 10.91 20.56
CA SER A 148 -2.12 11.53 21.32
C SER A 148 -1.69 12.90 21.87
N GLU A 149 -2.65 13.75 22.23
CA GLU A 149 -2.38 15.05 22.84
C GLU A 149 -1.47 14.92 24.06
N SER A 150 -1.73 13.96 24.95
CA SER A 150 -0.87 13.68 26.11
C SER A 150 0.56 13.26 25.74
N THR A 151 0.73 12.49 24.67
CA THR A 151 2.07 12.09 24.18
C THR A 151 2.80 13.32 23.62
N ILE A 152 2.09 14.17 22.88
CA ILE A 152 2.64 15.40 22.29
C ILE A 152 3.06 16.39 23.39
N GLU A 153 2.24 16.59 24.41
CA GLU A 153 2.56 17.44 25.57
C GLU A 153 3.80 16.95 26.32
N LEU A 154 3.91 15.64 26.56
CA LEU A 154 5.08 15.03 27.20
C LEU A 154 6.35 15.26 26.37
N LEU A 155 6.29 15.02 25.06
CA LEU A 155 7.42 15.25 24.16
C LEU A 155 7.84 16.73 24.14
N SER A 156 6.87 17.64 24.09
CA SER A 156 7.12 19.08 24.18
C SER A 156 7.83 19.44 25.50
N CYS A 157 7.36 18.93 26.64
CA CYS A 157 7.99 19.15 27.94
C CYS A 157 9.45 18.66 27.99
N ILE A 158 9.74 17.49 27.41
CA ILE A 158 11.08 16.93 27.37
C ILE A 158 12.02 17.77 26.50
N SER A 159 11.53 18.34 25.39
CA SER A 159 12.37 19.21 24.55
C SER A 159 12.77 20.52 25.20
N CYS A 160 11.98 21.03 26.15
CA CYS A 160 12.38 22.18 26.96
C CYS A 160 13.57 21.88 27.89
N LEU A 161 13.90 20.60 28.11
CA LEU A 161 15.00 20.14 28.96
C LEU A 161 16.27 19.81 28.17
N ASP A 162 16.26 19.91 26.85
CA ASP A 162 17.42 19.63 26.00
C ASP A 162 18.40 20.82 26.05
N PRO A 163 19.62 20.64 26.59
CA PRO A 163 20.60 21.73 26.65
C PRO A 163 21.10 22.04 25.23
N LYS A 164 20.91 23.30 24.81
CA LYS A 164 21.40 23.83 23.53
C LYS A 164 22.91 23.70 23.35
#